data_AF-A0A4W3HB41-F1
#
_entry.id   AF-A0A4W3HB41-F1
#
_cell.length_a   1.000
_cell.length_b   1.000
_cell.length_c   1.000
_cell.angle_alpha   90.00
_cell.angle_beta   90.00
_cell.angle_gamma   90.00
#
_symmetry.space_group_name_H-M   'P 1'
#
loop_
_entity.id
_entity.type
_entity.pdbx_description
1 polymer ?
#
loop_
_entity_poly.entity_id
_entity_poly.type
_entity_poly.pdbx_seq_one_letter_code
_entity_poly.pdbx_strand_id
1 'polypeptide(L)'
;DLTITDVRNNVDPWHSNAFAVSVGASFTEWFTSYVHSVVSGGFPIIREQIFRYVHDKTCVTRTGDIIISVSTSFLPELSSVHPPHYFFSYRIRIEMAKEAMPENACQLDSRYWKITNANGNVEEVQGPGVVGEFPVMRPGNVHEYTSCTTFTTPSGYMEGYYTFHRLSSKKDIFSVPIPRFHMRCPPSRGSAARQVQSVKARNRFNRKKKGVTGAF
;
A
#
# COMPACT_ATOMS: atom_id res chain seq x y z
N ASP A 1 11.07 29.43 -26.03
CA ASP A 1 10.74 28.28 -26.87
C ASP A 1 11.80 27.21 -26.81
N LEU A 2 11.50 26.12 -26.11
CA LEU A 2 12.05 24.78 -26.38
C LEU A 2 11.03 23.79 -25.82
N THR A 3 10.12 23.39 -26.70
CA THR A 3 9.23 22.24 -26.58
C THR A 3 10.06 20.97 -26.52
N ILE A 4 9.95 20.20 -25.43
CA ILE A 4 10.42 18.82 -25.38
C ILE A 4 9.21 17.94 -25.67
N THR A 5 9.22 17.34 -26.85
CA THR A 5 8.26 16.38 -27.36
C THR A 5 8.30 15.09 -26.55
N ASP A 6 7.09 14.69 -26.13
CA ASP A 6 6.72 13.39 -25.56
C ASP A 6 7.19 12.24 -26.47
N VAL A 7 8.17 11.47 -25.99
CA VAL A 7 8.48 10.15 -26.53
C VAL A 7 7.66 9.14 -25.73
N ARG A 8 6.49 8.82 -26.29
CA ARG A 8 5.63 7.71 -25.87
C ARG A 8 6.44 6.41 -25.83
N ASN A 9 6.76 5.94 -24.63
CA ASN A 9 6.98 4.52 -24.36
C ASN A 9 5.77 3.99 -23.62
N ASN A 10 4.93 3.28 -24.37
CA ASN A 10 3.70 2.64 -23.93
C ASN A 10 4.02 1.34 -23.19
N VAL A 11 4.56 1.45 -21.97
CA VAL A 11 4.77 0.31 -21.06
C VAL A 11 4.22 0.68 -19.70
N ASP A 12 3.09 0.08 -19.33
CA ASP A 12 2.43 0.33 -18.05
C ASP A 12 3.36 -0.07 -16.87
N PRO A 13 3.77 0.88 -16.01
CA PRO A 13 4.67 0.67 -14.86
C PRO A 13 4.30 -0.46 -13.90
N TRP A 14 3.01 -0.82 -13.90
CA TRP A 14 2.32 -1.55 -12.86
C TRP A 14 2.33 -3.07 -13.04
N HIS A 15 3.09 -3.58 -14.02
CA HIS A 15 3.09 -5.01 -14.36
C HIS A 15 3.89 -5.91 -13.40
N SER A 16 4.64 -5.35 -12.44
CA SER A 16 5.62 -6.09 -11.64
C SER A 16 5.03 -6.61 -10.31
N ASN A 17 4.65 -7.89 -10.28
CA ASN A 17 4.44 -8.63 -9.03
C ASN A 17 5.79 -8.85 -8.33
N ALA A 18 6.16 -7.97 -7.39
CA ALA A 18 7.28 -8.24 -6.51
C ALA A 18 7.04 -7.62 -5.14
N PHE A 19 7.29 -8.42 -4.10
CA PHE A 19 7.50 -7.92 -2.74
C PHE A 19 8.39 -6.67 -2.78
N ALA A 20 8.16 -5.70 -1.88
CA ALA A 20 8.91 -4.43 -1.77
C ALA A 20 10.45 -4.59 -1.58
N VAL A 21 10.92 -5.83 -1.52
CA VAL A 21 12.32 -6.22 -1.51
C VAL A 21 12.63 -6.87 -2.86
N SER A 22 13.23 -6.11 -3.78
CA SER A 22 13.91 -6.71 -4.92
C SER A 22 15.02 -7.62 -4.37
N VAL A 23 15.04 -8.86 -4.83
CA VAL A 23 16.10 -9.84 -4.54
C VAL A 23 16.78 -10.19 -5.86
N GLY A 24 18.10 -10.28 -5.86
CA GLY A 24 18.89 -10.70 -7.02
C GLY A 24 19.97 -11.68 -6.59
N ALA A 25 20.44 -12.52 -7.51
CA ALA A 25 21.57 -13.42 -7.26
C ALA A 25 22.91 -12.66 -7.18
N SER A 26 22.95 -11.41 -7.65
CA SER A 26 24.07 -10.49 -7.53
C SER A 26 23.62 -9.06 -7.27
N PHE A 27 24.54 -8.21 -6.81
CA PHE A 27 24.30 -6.77 -6.69
C PHE A 27 23.89 -6.15 -8.04
N THR A 28 24.56 -6.51 -9.13
CA THR A 28 24.28 -5.97 -10.47
C THR A 28 22.87 -6.30 -10.91
N GLU A 29 22.42 -7.54 -10.72
CA GLU A 29 21.06 -7.96 -11.06
C GLU A 29 20.02 -7.23 -10.20
N TRP A 30 20.25 -7.16 -8.89
CA TRP A 30 19.40 -6.41 -7.97
C TRP A 30 19.29 -4.93 -8.35
N PHE A 31 20.44 -4.28 -8.60
CA PHE A 31 20.52 -2.86 -8.92
C PHE A 31 19.87 -2.55 -10.27
N THR A 32 20.10 -3.40 -11.28
CA THR A 32 19.47 -3.27 -12.60
C THR A 32 17.96 -3.39 -12.50
N SER A 33 17.46 -4.38 -11.74
CA SER A 33 16.02 -4.52 -11.47
C SER A 33 15.46 -3.30 -10.74
N TYR A 34 16.17 -2.79 -9.74
CA TYR A 34 15.77 -1.60 -9.00
C TYR A 34 15.70 -0.35 -9.90
N VAL A 35 16.74 -0.07 -10.68
CA VAL A 35 16.78 1.05 -11.64
C VAL A 35 15.67 0.90 -12.67
N HIS A 36 15.45 -0.31 -13.20
CA HIS A 36 14.36 -0.57 -14.12
C HIS A 36 13.01 -0.19 -13.50
N SER A 37 12.72 -0.60 -12.26
CA SER A 37 11.47 -0.24 -11.57
C SER A 37 11.33 1.27 -11.32
N VAL A 38 12.43 2.00 -11.11
CA VAL A 38 12.40 3.47 -10.98
C VAL A 38 12.10 4.13 -12.33
N VAL A 39 12.86 3.76 -13.37
CA VAL A 39 12.72 4.33 -14.73
C VAL A 39 11.36 3.98 -15.34
N SER A 40 10.85 2.78 -15.07
CA SER A 40 9.56 2.33 -15.55
C SER A 40 8.39 2.89 -14.75
N GLY A 41 8.60 3.74 -13.72
CA GLY A 41 7.53 4.34 -12.91
C GLY A 41 6.91 3.43 -11.84
N GLY A 42 7.44 2.22 -11.64
CA GLY A 42 6.97 1.29 -10.62
C GLY A 42 7.30 1.74 -9.20
N PHE A 43 8.42 2.47 -9.02
CA PHE A 43 8.77 3.14 -7.77
C PHE A 43 8.70 4.67 -7.96
N PRO A 44 7.58 5.32 -7.59
CA PRO A 44 7.44 6.76 -7.77
C PRO A 44 8.48 7.53 -6.95
N ILE A 45 8.96 8.62 -7.53
CA ILE A 45 9.82 9.60 -6.87
C ILE A 45 8.92 10.71 -6.33
N ILE A 46 8.83 10.85 -5.02
CA ILE A 46 8.05 11.89 -4.35
C ILE A 46 9.01 12.69 -3.48
N ARG A 47 9.11 14.00 -3.71
CA ARG A 47 10.03 14.90 -2.98
C ARG A 47 11.47 14.36 -2.95
N GLU A 48 11.98 13.98 -4.12
CA GLU A 48 13.34 13.43 -4.31
C GLU A 48 13.61 12.08 -3.62
N GLN A 49 12.59 11.43 -3.06
CA GLN A 49 12.70 10.12 -2.43
C GLN A 49 11.99 9.05 -3.26
N ILE A 50 12.64 7.90 -3.42
CA ILE A 50 12.09 6.75 -4.13
C ILE A 50 11.22 5.95 -3.15
N PHE A 51 9.90 5.98 -3.35
CA PHE A 51 8.97 5.18 -2.56
C PHE A 51 8.71 3.84 -3.25
N ARG A 52 8.99 2.75 -2.55
CA ARG A 52 8.70 1.39 -3.03
C ARG A 52 7.25 1.01 -2.73
N TYR A 53 6.33 1.65 -3.42
CA TYR A 53 4.93 1.26 -3.38
C TYR A 53 4.74 -0.05 -4.14
N VAL A 54 4.21 -1.05 -3.45
CA VAL A 54 3.74 -2.29 -4.07
C VAL A 54 2.27 -2.08 -4.42
N HIS A 55 1.97 -2.19 -5.71
CA HIS A 55 0.60 -2.22 -6.20
C HIS A 55 0.18 -3.66 -6.43
N ASP A 56 -0.82 -4.09 -5.68
CA ASP A 56 -1.50 -5.35 -5.96
C ASP A 56 -2.51 -5.09 -7.08
N LYS A 57 -2.45 -5.86 -8.17
CA LYS A 57 -3.35 -5.73 -9.32
C LYS A 57 -4.82 -5.91 -8.96
N THR A 58 -5.10 -6.59 -7.84
CA THR A 58 -6.46 -6.75 -7.32
C THR A 58 -6.95 -5.51 -6.55
N CYS A 59 -6.04 -4.60 -6.17
CA CYS A 59 -6.36 -3.36 -5.47
C CYS A 59 -6.74 -2.23 -6.42
N VAL A 60 -7.63 -2.55 -7.36
CA VAL A 60 -8.25 -1.61 -8.30
C VAL A 60 -9.76 -1.85 -8.31
N THR A 61 -10.54 -0.78 -8.15
CA THR A 61 -12.00 -0.81 -8.29
C THR A 61 -12.43 0.19 -9.33
N ARG A 62 -13.41 -0.18 -10.16
CA ARG A 62 -14.09 0.73 -11.09
C ARG A 62 -15.58 0.81 -10.76
N THR A 63 -16.13 2.02 -10.71
CA THR A 63 -17.58 2.25 -10.59
C THR A 63 -17.97 3.36 -11.56
N GLY A 64 -18.75 2.99 -12.58
CA GLY A 64 -18.97 3.86 -13.73
C GLY A 64 -17.64 4.25 -14.38
N ASP A 65 -17.36 5.54 -14.41
CA ASP A 65 -16.15 6.11 -15.01
C ASP A 65 -15.02 6.40 -14.01
N ILE A 66 -15.27 6.24 -12.71
CA ILE A 66 -14.26 6.43 -11.67
C ILE A 66 -13.51 5.13 -11.43
N ILE A 67 -12.19 5.20 -11.46
CA ILE A 67 -11.29 4.10 -11.10
C ILE A 67 -10.46 4.53 -9.90
N ILE A 68 -10.40 3.66 -8.89
CA ILE A 68 -9.59 3.84 -7.69
C ILE A 68 -8.55 2.74 -7.65
N SER A 69 -7.28 3.12 -7.59
CA SER A 69 -6.14 2.22 -7.44
C SER A 69 -5.39 2.51 -6.15
N VAL A 70 -4.99 1.47 -5.42
CA VAL A 70 -4.26 1.61 -4.16
C VAL A 70 -2.91 0.92 -4.23
N SER A 71 -1.87 1.60 -3.77
CA SER A 71 -0.54 1.02 -3.57
C SER A 71 -0.09 1.22 -2.13
N THR A 72 0.66 0.27 -1.57
CA THR A 72 1.10 0.34 -0.16
C THR A 72 2.60 0.19 -0.04
N SER A 73 3.17 0.74 1.03
CA SER A 73 4.58 0.61 1.36
C SER A 73 4.73 0.47 2.87
N PHE A 74 5.53 -0.51 3.29
CA PHE A 74 5.96 -0.66 4.69
C PHE A 74 7.18 0.24 4.92
N LEU A 75 7.22 0.95 6.05
CA LEU A 75 8.33 1.84 6.42
C LEU A 75 9.09 1.25 7.62
N PRO A 76 10.15 0.46 7.39
CA PRO A 76 10.94 -0.16 8.47
C PRO A 76 11.52 0.86 9.44
N GLU A 77 11.94 2.03 8.95
CA GLU A 77 12.63 3.07 9.73
C GLU A 77 11.72 3.72 10.78
N LEU A 78 10.39 3.69 10.55
CA LEU A 78 9.37 4.20 11.47
C LEU A 78 8.65 3.08 12.25
N SER A 79 9.13 1.84 12.09
CA SER A 79 8.51 0.66 12.68
C SER A 79 9.38 0.04 13.77
N SER A 80 8.74 -0.50 14.81
CA SER A 80 9.39 -1.25 15.88
C SER A 80 8.63 -2.54 16.17
N VAL A 81 9.38 -3.59 16.51
CA VAL A 81 8.79 -4.86 17.00
C VAL A 81 8.50 -4.78 18.50
N HIS A 82 9.25 -3.96 19.24
CA HIS A 82 9.07 -3.79 20.68
C HIS A 82 9.34 -2.33 21.10
N PRO A 83 8.32 -1.56 21.52
CA PRO A 83 6.90 -1.91 21.48
C PRO A 83 6.41 -2.12 20.03
N PRO A 84 5.37 -2.94 19.79
CA PRO A 84 4.91 -3.26 18.45
C PRO A 84 4.23 -2.04 17.82
N HIS A 85 4.85 -1.52 16.76
CA HIS A 85 4.40 -0.36 16.02
C HIS A 85 4.82 -0.53 14.56
N TYR A 86 3.88 -0.78 13.66
CA TYR A 86 4.16 -1.04 12.25
C TYR A 86 3.58 0.08 11.40
N PHE A 87 4.47 0.85 10.77
CA PHE A 87 4.12 2.02 9.98
C PHE A 87 3.98 1.65 8.51
N PHE A 88 2.85 2.01 7.93
CA PHE A 88 2.57 1.84 6.51
C PHE A 88 2.16 3.16 5.89
N SER A 89 2.63 3.40 4.67
CA SER A 89 2.08 4.44 3.81
C SER A 89 1.27 3.81 2.69
N TYR A 90 0.27 4.53 2.22
CA TYR A 90 -0.51 4.14 1.07
C TYR A 90 -0.67 5.33 0.13
N ARG A 91 -0.61 5.03 -1.17
CA ARG A 91 -0.86 5.97 -2.26
C ARG A 91 -2.15 5.56 -2.94
N ILE A 92 -3.07 6.51 -3.03
CA ILE A 92 -4.36 6.30 -3.70
C ILE A 92 -4.42 7.18 -4.93
N ARG A 93 -4.81 6.56 -6.03
CA ARG A 93 -5.01 7.20 -7.32
C ARG A 93 -6.48 7.10 -7.67
N ILE A 94 -7.12 8.25 -7.84
CA ILE A 94 -8.50 8.41 -8.26
C ILE A 94 -8.45 8.98 -9.67
N GLU A 95 -9.01 8.28 -10.65
CA GLU A 95 -9.06 8.75 -12.03
C GLU A 95 -10.48 8.68 -12.58
N MET A 96 -10.76 9.53 -13.55
CA MET A 96 -11.93 9.39 -14.42
C MET A 96 -11.46 8.97 -15.81
N ALA A 97 -12.09 7.94 -16.36
CA ALA A 97 -11.86 7.46 -17.72
C ALA A 97 -11.84 8.60 -18.75
N LYS A 98 -10.95 8.51 -19.75
CA LYS A 98 -10.81 9.56 -20.79
C LYS A 98 -12.01 9.59 -21.73
N GLU A 99 -12.60 8.43 -21.95
CA GLU A 99 -13.79 8.18 -22.75
C GLU A 99 -15.09 8.54 -22.03
N ALA A 100 -15.03 8.96 -20.77
CA ALA A 100 -16.20 9.41 -20.01
C ALA A 100 -16.81 10.68 -20.64
N MET A 101 -18.13 10.80 -20.54
CA MET A 101 -18.82 11.99 -21.05
C MET A 101 -18.59 13.19 -20.12
N PRO A 102 -18.45 14.44 -20.62
CA PRO A 102 -18.21 15.62 -19.78
C PRO A 102 -19.26 15.86 -18.68
N GLU A 103 -20.51 15.47 -18.90
CA GLU A 103 -21.61 15.52 -17.93
C GLU A 103 -21.43 14.54 -16.76
N ASN A 104 -20.55 13.55 -16.89
CA ASN A 104 -20.21 12.63 -15.81
C ASN A 104 -19.22 13.25 -14.81
N ALA A 105 -18.76 14.48 -15.03
CA ALA A 105 -17.90 15.18 -14.10
C ALA A 105 -18.52 15.22 -12.69
N CYS A 106 -17.71 14.93 -11.68
CA CYS A 106 -18.14 14.79 -10.30
C CYS A 106 -17.09 15.34 -9.32
N GLN A 107 -17.49 15.63 -8.08
CA GLN A 107 -16.60 16.10 -7.03
C GLN A 107 -16.65 15.16 -5.83
N LEU A 108 -15.48 14.87 -5.24
CA LEU A 108 -15.38 14.09 -4.02
C LEU A 108 -15.81 14.94 -2.82
N ASP A 109 -16.76 14.43 -2.04
CA ASP A 109 -17.28 15.10 -0.84
C ASP A 109 -16.67 14.57 0.45
N SER A 110 -16.59 13.24 0.58
CA SER A 110 -16.18 12.60 1.82
C SER A 110 -15.60 11.20 1.59
N ARG A 111 -14.97 10.69 2.64
CA ARG A 111 -14.39 9.36 2.70
C ARG A 111 -14.91 8.62 3.94
N TYR A 112 -15.06 7.31 3.79
CA TYR A 112 -15.24 6.37 4.88
C TYR A 112 -14.16 5.29 4.78
N TRP A 113 -13.54 4.97 5.91
CA TRP A 113 -12.54 3.91 6.04
C TRP A 113 -12.94 2.97 7.16
N LYS A 114 -12.76 1.68 6.90
CA LYS A 114 -12.77 0.60 7.88
C LYS A 114 -11.38 -0.03 7.89
N ILE A 115 -10.71 0.10 9.03
CA ILE A 115 -9.32 -0.30 9.23
C ILE A 115 -9.33 -1.50 10.18
N THR A 116 -8.80 -2.64 9.75
CA THR A 116 -8.80 -3.87 10.56
C THR A 116 -7.39 -4.39 10.75
N ASN A 117 -6.98 -4.59 12.00
CA ASN A 117 -5.68 -5.16 12.34
C ASN A 117 -5.73 -6.71 12.32
N ALA A 118 -4.58 -7.38 12.48
CA ALA A 118 -4.52 -8.84 12.44
C ALA A 118 -5.26 -9.55 13.59
N ASN A 119 -5.54 -8.83 14.68
CA ASN A 119 -6.29 -9.36 15.83
C ASN A 119 -7.81 -9.23 15.63
N GLY A 120 -8.26 -8.63 14.54
CA GLY A 120 -9.68 -8.37 14.26
C GLY A 120 -10.21 -7.09 14.91
N ASN A 121 -9.37 -6.26 15.53
CA ASN A 121 -9.81 -4.95 16.00
C ASN A 121 -10.09 -4.04 14.81
N VAL A 122 -11.24 -3.36 14.86
CA VAL A 122 -11.72 -2.47 13.80
C VAL A 122 -11.71 -1.03 14.29
N GLU A 123 -11.20 -0.13 13.46
CA GLU A 123 -11.32 1.31 13.60
C GLU A 123 -12.04 1.86 12.37
N GLU A 124 -12.99 2.77 12.59
CA GLU A 124 -13.73 3.43 11.52
C GLU A 124 -13.41 4.91 11.48
N VAL A 125 -13.08 5.42 10.30
CA VAL A 125 -12.71 6.82 10.10
C VAL A 125 -13.59 7.40 9.00
N GLN A 126 -14.36 8.41 9.34
CA GLN A 126 -15.20 9.15 8.40
C GLN A 126 -14.84 10.63 8.44
N GLY A 127 -14.80 11.28 7.27
CA GLY A 127 -14.52 12.70 7.22
C GLY A 127 -14.66 13.32 5.84
N PRO A 128 -14.68 14.66 5.77
CA PRO A 128 -14.82 15.40 4.52
C PRO A 128 -13.52 15.34 3.71
N GLY A 129 -13.67 15.29 2.39
CA GLY A 129 -12.57 15.33 1.43
C GLY A 129 -11.57 14.18 1.55
N VAL A 130 -10.41 14.38 0.95
CA VAL A 130 -9.20 13.55 1.08
C VAL A 130 -8.02 14.46 1.34
N VAL A 131 -7.25 14.21 2.41
CA VAL A 131 -6.09 15.04 2.81
C VAL A 131 -6.34 16.57 2.87
N GLY A 132 -7.59 16.98 3.13
CA GLY A 132 -7.99 18.40 3.17
C GLY A 132 -8.48 18.96 1.83
N GLU A 133 -8.49 18.15 0.77
CA GLU A 133 -8.89 18.52 -0.58
C GLU A 133 -10.22 17.88 -1.00
N PHE A 134 -10.90 18.51 -1.95
CA PHE A 134 -12.18 18.07 -2.52
C PHE A 134 -12.05 18.01 -4.05
N PRO A 135 -11.32 17.01 -4.58
CA PRO A 135 -10.96 16.97 -5.99
C PRO A 135 -12.18 16.88 -6.90
N VAL A 136 -12.12 17.64 -8.00
CA VAL A 136 -13.10 17.59 -9.09
C VAL A 136 -12.56 16.70 -10.20
N MET A 137 -13.31 15.64 -10.50
CA MET A 137 -12.99 14.65 -11.52
C MET A 137 -13.73 14.99 -12.82
N ARG A 138 -12.96 15.14 -13.90
CA ARG A 138 -13.42 15.32 -15.28
C ARG A 138 -12.79 14.23 -16.15
N PRO A 139 -13.31 13.95 -17.36
CA PRO A 139 -12.75 12.91 -18.22
C PRO A 139 -11.23 13.06 -18.40
N GLY A 140 -10.47 12.01 -18.06
CA GLY A 140 -9.01 11.98 -18.11
C GLY A 140 -8.28 12.60 -16.90
N ASN A 141 -8.99 13.21 -15.95
CA ASN A 141 -8.37 13.72 -14.73
C ASN A 141 -7.87 12.57 -13.85
N VAL A 142 -6.73 12.84 -13.21
CA VAL A 142 -6.10 11.97 -12.23
C VAL A 142 -5.81 12.80 -10.99
N HIS A 143 -6.26 12.32 -9.84
CA HIS A 143 -5.92 12.88 -8.54
C HIS A 143 -5.19 11.80 -7.73
N GLU A 144 -4.00 12.12 -7.24
CA GLU A 144 -3.18 11.23 -6.44
C GLU A 144 -2.88 11.86 -5.09
N TYR A 145 -3.00 11.08 -4.02
CA TYR A 145 -2.55 11.48 -2.71
C TYR A 145 -1.89 10.33 -1.96
N THR A 146 -1.06 10.70 -0.99
CA THR A 146 -0.38 9.76 -0.09
C THR A 146 -0.78 10.05 1.34
N SER A 147 -1.02 8.99 2.11
CA SER A 147 -1.28 9.06 3.53
C SER A 147 -0.66 7.86 4.23
N CYS A 148 -0.82 7.75 5.54
CA CYS A 148 -0.23 6.70 6.35
C CYS A 148 -1.22 6.14 7.37
N THR A 149 -0.87 4.96 7.90
CA THR A 149 -1.56 4.31 9.01
C THR A 149 -0.56 3.49 9.81
N THR A 150 -0.92 3.19 11.05
CA THR A 150 -0.10 2.41 11.97
C THR A 150 -0.90 1.24 12.52
N PHE A 151 -0.28 0.07 12.58
CA PHE A 151 -0.86 -1.09 13.25
C PHE A 151 -0.01 -1.52 14.45
N THR A 152 -0.66 -2.05 15.48
CA THR A 152 -0.01 -2.76 16.59
C THR A 152 0.33 -4.22 16.22
N THR A 153 -0.02 -4.64 15.01
CA THR A 153 0.22 -5.98 14.46
C THR A 153 1.03 -5.88 13.17
N PRO A 154 1.82 -6.90 12.80
CA PRO A 154 2.67 -6.86 11.60
C PRO A 154 1.87 -6.88 10.29
N SER A 155 0.56 -7.06 10.35
CA SER A 155 -0.33 -6.97 9.19
C SER A 155 -1.67 -6.34 9.57
N GLY A 156 -2.35 -5.81 8.57
CA GLY A 156 -3.72 -5.32 8.64
C GLY A 156 -4.29 -5.13 7.24
N TYR A 157 -5.51 -4.66 7.15
CA TYR A 157 -6.12 -4.26 5.89
C TYR A 157 -7.03 -3.05 6.09
N MET A 158 -7.26 -2.35 4.99
CA MET A 158 -8.19 -1.22 4.93
C MET A 158 -9.13 -1.43 3.76
N GLU A 159 -10.36 -0.99 3.95
CA GLU A 159 -11.40 -0.93 2.93
C GLU A 159 -12.33 0.26 3.23
N GLY A 160 -13.16 0.66 2.27
CA GLY A 160 -13.99 1.84 2.46
C GLY A 160 -14.66 2.29 1.18
N TYR A 161 -15.05 3.55 1.15
CA TYR A 161 -15.62 4.18 -0.04
C TYR A 161 -15.42 5.70 0.00
N TYR A 162 -15.43 6.31 -1.17
CA TYR A 162 -15.61 7.75 -1.32
C TYR A 162 -17.05 8.05 -1.72
N THR A 163 -17.55 9.17 -1.24
CA THR A 163 -18.83 9.72 -1.67
C THR A 163 -18.57 10.89 -2.62
N PHE A 164 -19.22 10.86 -3.78
CA PHE A 164 -19.16 11.88 -4.80
C PHE A 164 -20.55 12.45 -5.07
N HIS A 165 -20.59 13.69 -5.55
CA HIS A 165 -21.77 14.24 -6.23
C HIS A 165 -21.43 14.62 -7.67
N ARG A 166 -22.41 14.54 -8.57
CA ARG A 166 -22.24 15.05 -9.95
C ARG A 166 -22.24 16.57 -9.97
N LEU A 167 -21.42 17.17 -10.82
CA LEU A 167 -21.38 18.63 -10.99
C LEU A 167 -22.66 19.19 -11.60
N SER A 168 -23.41 18.38 -12.35
CA SER A 168 -24.72 18.75 -12.91
C SER A 168 -25.81 18.89 -11.84
N SER A 169 -25.70 18.15 -10.73
CA SER A 169 -26.69 18.17 -9.64
C SER A 169 -26.07 17.73 -8.32
N LYS A 170 -26.06 18.62 -7.33
CA LYS A 170 -25.63 18.30 -5.96
C LYS A 170 -26.50 17.25 -5.24
N LYS A 171 -27.67 16.93 -5.78
CA LYS A 171 -28.55 15.88 -5.25
C LYS A 171 -28.21 14.50 -5.80
N ASP A 172 -27.51 14.43 -6.93
CA ASP A 172 -27.05 13.17 -7.52
C ASP A 172 -25.74 12.76 -6.84
N ILE A 173 -25.87 11.93 -5.80
CA ILE A 173 -24.79 11.45 -4.95
C ILE A 173 -24.61 9.95 -5.18
N PHE A 174 -23.36 9.53 -5.31
CA PHE A 174 -23.01 8.12 -5.46
C PHE A 174 -21.73 7.78 -4.70
N SER A 175 -21.59 6.51 -4.34
CA SER A 175 -20.41 6.01 -3.64
C SER A 175 -19.54 5.16 -4.56
N VAL A 176 -18.23 5.33 -4.45
CA VAL A 176 -17.23 4.51 -5.15
C VAL A 176 -16.46 3.71 -4.10
N PRO A 177 -16.56 2.36 -4.10
CA PRO A 177 -15.85 1.53 -3.14
C PRO A 177 -14.34 1.59 -3.40
N ILE A 178 -13.59 1.66 -2.30
CA ILE A 178 -12.14 1.50 -2.30
C ILE A 178 -11.86 0.01 -2.14
N PRO A 179 -11.05 -0.61 -3.03
CA PRO A 179 -10.76 -2.03 -2.93
C PRO A 179 -10.10 -2.34 -1.59
N ARG A 180 -10.40 -3.50 -1.01
CA ARG A 180 -9.70 -3.96 0.19
C ARG A 180 -8.23 -4.20 -0.15
N PHE A 181 -7.34 -3.51 0.56
CA PHE A 181 -5.90 -3.69 0.40
C PHE A 181 -5.24 -4.14 1.70
N HIS A 182 -4.33 -5.11 1.56
CA HIS A 182 -3.61 -5.69 2.69
C HIS A 182 -2.23 -5.05 2.83
N MET A 183 -1.89 -4.69 4.06
CA MET A 183 -0.56 -4.21 4.45
C MET A 183 0.11 -5.28 5.28
N ARG A 184 1.30 -5.69 4.87
CA ARG A 184 2.07 -6.76 5.53
C ARG A 184 3.51 -6.35 5.69
N CYS A 185 4.00 -6.39 6.92
CA CYS A 185 5.42 -6.32 7.22
C CYS A 185 6.11 -7.54 6.58
N PRO A 186 7.18 -7.35 5.80
CA PRO A 186 7.93 -8.46 5.26
C PRO A 186 8.45 -9.39 6.37
N PRO A 187 8.57 -10.70 6.11
CA PRO A 187 9.09 -11.63 7.11
C PRO A 187 10.50 -11.20 7.52
N SER A 188 10.77 -11.14 8.82
CA SER A 188 12.13 -10.98 9.31
C SER A 188 12.91 -12.25 8.95
N ARG A 189 13.90 -12.14 8.05
CA ARG A 189 14.87 -13.21 7.85
C ARG A 189 15.72 -13.29 9.12
N GLY A 190 15.30 -14.13 10.06
CA GLY A 190 16.20 -14.57 11.12
C GLY A 190 17.40 -15.24 10.45
N SER A 191 18.62 -14.84 10.81
CA SER A 191 19.80 -15.62 10.39
C SER A 191 19.58 -17.06 10.82
N ALA A 192 19.75 -18.02 9.90
CA ALA A 192 19.59 -19.45 10.19
C ALA A 192 20.38 -19.87 11.45
N ALA A 193 21.50 -19.20 11.71
CA ALA A 193 22.30 -19.32 12.92
C ALA A 193 21.52 -19.09 14.24
N ARG A 194 20.57 -18.15 14.27
CA ARG A 194 19.77 -17.83 15.48
C ARG A 194 18.67 -18.85 15.75
N GLN A 195 18.09 -19.44 14.70
CA GLN A 195 17.12 -20.54 14.84
C GLN A 195 17.77 -21.83 15.35
N VAL A 196 18.97 -22.17 14.86
CA VAL A 196 19.69 -23.36 15.34
C VAL A 196 20.11 -23.21 16.81
N GLN A 197 20.49 -22.01 17.24
CA GLN A 197 20.84 -21.74 18.64
C GLN A 197 19.63 -21.78 19.58
N SER A 198 18.46 -21.27 19.17
CA SER A 198 17.24 -21.34 20.01
C SER A 198 16.72 -22.76 20.17
N VAL A 199 16.78 -23.58 19.10
CA VAL A 199 16.42 -25.01 19.14
C VAL A 199 17.41 -25.81 20.01
N LYS A 200 18.72 -25.56 19.89
CA LYS A 200 19.74 -26.20 20.75
C LYS A 200 19.58 -25.80 22.22
N ALA A 201 19.28 -24.54 22.51
CA ALA A 201 19.04 -24.05 23.87
C ALA A 201 17.78 -24.69 24.49
N ARG A 202 16.68 -24.77 23.73
CA ARG A 202 15.42 -25.41 24.15
C ARG A 202 15.60 -26.91 24.40
N ASN A 203 16.36 -27.60 23.56
CA ASN A 203 16.68 -29.02 23.76
C ASN A 203 17.61 -29.27 24.95
N ARG A 204 18.59 -28.38 25.22
CA ARG A 204 19.42 -28.47 26.44
C ARG A 204 18.61 -28.26 27.72
N PHE A 205 17.65 -27.33 27.70
CA PHE A 205 16.79 -27.06 28.85
C PHE A 205 15.86 -28.24 29.17
N ASN A 206 15.27 -28.87 28.15
CA ASN A 206 14.46 -30.08 28.33
C ASN A 206 15.26 -31.30 28.80
N ARG A 207 16.52 -31.43 28.38
CA ARG A 207 17.43 -32.48 28.87
C ARG A 207 17.78 -32.31 30.36
N LYS A 208 17.98 -31.06 30.82
CA LYS A 208 18.22 -30.79 32.25
C LYS A 208 17.00 -31.09 33.12
N LYS A 209 15.77 -30.83 32.65
CA LYS A 209 14.54 -31.16 33.41
C LYS A 209 14.29 -32.67 33.56
N LYS A 210 14.68 -33.49 32.57
CA LYS A 210 14.56 -34.96 32.66
C LYS A 210 15.58 -35.62 33.59
N GLY A 211 16.61 -34.90 34.04
CA GLY A 211 17.63 -35.42 34.95
C GLY A 211 17.38 -35.16 36.43
N VAL A 212 16.27 -34.49 36.81
CA VAL A 212 16.02 -34.04 38.20
C VAL A 212 14.81 -34.74 38.85
N THR A 213 14.12 -35.65 38.15
CA THR A 213 13.01 -36.44 38.71
C THR A 213 13.43 -37.85 39.12
N GLY A 214 14.44 -37.95 39.99
CA GLY A 214 14.86 -39.25 40.52
C GLY A 214 16.00 -39.15 41.53
N ALA A 215 15.68 -38.79 42.77
CA ALA A 215 16.36 -39.22 43.99
C ALA A 215 15.69 -38.55 45.21
N PHE A 216 14.95 -39.39 45.97
CA PHE A 216 14.45 -39.23 47.34
C PHE A 216 13.44 -38.13 47.64
#